data_AF-A0A7G7MQC6-F1
#
_entry.id   AF-A0A7G7MQC6-F1
#
_cell.length_a   1.000
_cell.length_b   1.000
_cell.length_c   1.000
_cell.angle_alpha   90.00
_cell.angle_beta   90.00
_cell.angle_gamma   90.00
#
_symmetry.space_group_name_H-M   'P 1'
#
loop_
_entity.id
_entity.type
_entity.pdbx_description
1 polymer ?
#
loop_
_entity_poly.entity_id
_entity_poly.type
_entity_poly.pdbx_seq_one_letter_code
_entity_poly.pdbx_strand_id
1 'polypeptide(L)' 'MDDVAMVWEIESTEWHLDPAAHDYTVQRAALFTAAGAVYVASKPKMILSDPQEVVAILRAVHARAAARPRPPLRAERPS' A
#
# COMPACT_ATOMS: atom_id res chain seq x y z
N MET A 1 -2.70 -7.18 14.22
CA MET A 1 -1.86 -8.14 13.47
C MET A 1 -2.47 -8.21 12.08
N ASP A 2 -1.67 -8.08 11.02
CA ASP A 2 -2.19 -8.20 9.64
C ASP A 2 -2.12 -9.67 9.21
N ASP A 3 -3.25 -10.19 8.72
CA ASP A 3 -3.44 -11.61 8.42
C ASP A 3 -2.93 -12.01 7.01
N VAL A 4 -2.66 -11.07 6.10
CA VAL A 4 -2.39 -11.35 4.68
C VAL A 4 -1.13 -10.68 4.11
N ALA A 5 -0.43 -9.88 4.91
CA ALA A 5 0.72 -9.07 4.49
C ALA A 5 0.38 -8.17 3.30
N MET A 6 -0.73 -7.44 3.43
CA MET A 6 -1.12 -6.37 2.54
C MET A 6 -0.64 -5.04 3.13
N VAL A 7 -0.18 -4.12 2.29
CA VAL A 7 0.19 -2.76 2.70
C VAL A 7 -0.68 -1.80 1.91
N TRP A 8 -1.41 -0.96 2.62
CA TRP A 8 -2.16 0.15 2.04
C TRP A 8 -1.57 1.48 2.52
N GLU A 9 -1.12 2.30 1.58
CA GLU A 9 -0.63 3.64 1.86
C GLU A 9 -1.54 4.72 1.24
N ILE A 10 -1.70 5.82 1.96
CA ILE A 10 -2.35 7.02 1.45
C ILE A 10 -1.25 7.99 1.02
N GLU A 11 -1.06 8.16 -0.28
CA GLU A 11 -0.04 9.02 -0.86
C GLU A 11 -0.60 10.41 -1.16
N SER A 12 -0.22 11.40 -0.35
CA SER A 12 -0.51 12.80 -0.68
C SER A 12 0.55 13.33 -1.65
N THR A 13 0.21 13.46 -2.93
CA THR A 13 1.10 14.03 -3.95
C THR A 13 1.20 15.56 -3.90
N GLU A 14 0.50 16.25 -3.00
CA GLU A 14 0.63 17.73 -2.85
C GLU A 14 2.06 18.19 -2.50
N TRP A 15 2.94 17.26 -2.12
CA TRP A 15 4.35 17.53 -1.78
C TRP A 15 5.37 16.91 -2.74
N HIS A 16 4.94 16.25 -3.82
CA HIS A 16 5.84 15.56 -4.77
C HIS A 16 6.23 16.45 -5.97
N LEU A 17 6.41 17.75 -5.75
CA LEU A 17 7.03 18.65 -6.75
C LEU A 17 8.55 18.43 -6.86
N ASP A 18 9.13 17.58 -5.99
CA ASP A 18 10.52 17.16 -6.01
C ASP A 18 10.65 15.72 -6.55
N PRO A 19 11.43 15.49 -7.64
CA PRO A 19 11.76 14.16 -8.15
C PRO A 19 12.22 13.15 -7.08
N ALA A 20 12.92 13.62 -6.03
CA ALA A 20 13.40 12.74 -4.95
C ALA A 20 12.25 12.07 -4.16
N ALA A 21 11.11 12.75 -4.02
CA ALA A 21 9.95 12.19 -3.32
C ALA A 21 9.26 11.11 -4.16
N HIS A 22 9.28 11.24 -5.49
CA HIS A 22 8.77 10.23 -6.40
C HIS A 22 9.61 8.95 -6.33
N ASP A 23 10.94 9.10 -6.39
CA ASP A 23 11.88 7.98 -6.29
C ASP A 23 11.74 7.25 -4.95
N TYR A 24 11.55 7.98 -3.85
CA TYR A 24 11.30 7.39 -2.53
C TYR A 24 10.05 6.48 -2.52
N THR A 25 8.96 6.92 -3.14
CA THR A 25 7.72 6.14 -3.22
C THR A 25 7.92 4.87 -4.03
N VAL A 26 8.59 4.96 -5.18
CA VAL A 26 8.92 3.79 -6.02
C VAL A 26 9.81 2.81 -5.26
N GLN A 27 10.85 3.30 -4.59
CA GLN A 27 11.77 2.48 -3.80
C GLN A 27 11.04 1.77 -2.66
N ARG A 28 10.14 2.46 -1.96
CA ARG A 28 9.36 1.88 -0.86
C ARG A 28 8.41 0.78 -1.35
N ALA A 29 7.70 1.01 -2.44
CA ALA A 29 6.85 -0.01 -3.07
C ALA A 29 7.66 -1.25 -3.51
N ALA A 30 8.86 -1.04 -4.04
CA ALA A 30 9.76 -2.13 -4.42
C ALA A 30 10.23 -2.95 -3.21
N LEU A 31 10.57 -2.31 -2.09
CA LEU A 31 10.97 -2.98 -0.85
C LEU A 31 9.84 -3.84 -0.26
N PHE A 32 8.61 -3.32 -0.22
CA PHE A 32 7.45 -4.11 0.21
C PHE A 32 7.21 -5.32 -0.70
N THR A 33 7.28 -5.11 -2.01
CA THR A 33 7.11 -6.19 -2.99
C THR A 33 8.20 -7.26 -2.86
N ALA A 34 9.47 -6.86 -2.69
CA ALA A 34 10.60 -7.77 -2.48
C ALA A 34 10.48 -8.57 -1.17
N ALA A 35 9.92 -7.96 -0.11
CA ALA A 35 9.57 -8.65 1.14
C ALA A 35 8.34 -9.58 1.00
N GLY A 36 7.73 -9.62 -0.18
CA GLY A 36 6.57 -10.42 -0.49
C GLY A 36 5.27 -9.80 0.00
N ALA A 37 5.18 -8.52 0.33
CA ALA A 37 3.91 -7.87 0.63
C ALA A 37 3.11 -7.55 -0.65
N VAL A 38 1.79 -7.47 -0.55
CA VAL A 38 0.95 -6.91 -1.62
C VAL A 38 0.73 -5.43 -1.32
N TYR A 39 1.40 -4.54 -2.06
CA TYR A 39 1.33 -3.09 -1.89
C TYR A 39 0.22 -2.48 -2.75
N VAL A 40 -0.55 -1.55 -2.17
CA VAL A 40 -1.46 -0.67 -2.89
C VAL A 40 -1.42 0.74 -2.29
N ALA A 41 -1.49 1.75 -3.14
CA ALA A 41 -1.55 3.14 -2.74
C ALA A 41 -2.85 3.80 -3.21
N SER A 42 -3.32 4.79 -2.45
CA SER A 42 -4.45 5.65 -2.86
C SER A 42 -4.12 7.10 -2.59
N LYS A 43 -4.60 8.02 -3.43
CA LYS A 43 -4.47 9.46 -3.18
C LYS A 43 -5.62 9.95 -2.30
N PRO A 44 -5.41 10.93 -1.40
CA PRO A 44 -6.50 11.55 -0.64
C PRO A 44 -7.66 11.99 -1.52
N LYS A 45 -7.38 12.58 -2.68
CA LYS A 45 -8.39 12.99 -3.65
C LYS A 45 -9.30 11.82 -4.08
N MET A 46 -8.75 10.64 -4.33
CA MET A 46 -9.55 9.46 -4.74
C MET A 46 -10.46 9.00 -3.60
N ILE A 47 -9.96 8.99 -2.37
CA ILE A 47 -10.75 8.62 -1.18
C ILE A 47 -11.94 9.57 -1.01
N LEU A 48 -11.73 10.87 -1.27
CA LEU A 48 -12.76 11.88 -1.13
C LEU A 48 -13.73 11.91 -2.32
N SER A 49 -13.26 11.67 -3.54
CA SER A 49 -14.09 11.76 -4.75
C SER A 49 -14.86 10.48 -5.04
N ASP A 50 -14.27 9.31 -4.76
CA ASP A 50 -14.86 8.00 -5.03
C ASP A 50 -14.39 6.96 -3.99
N PRO A 51 -14.92 7.03 -2.75
CA PRO A 51 -14.56 6.08 -1.71
C PRO A 51 -14.98 4.64 -2.05
N GLN A 52 -15.99 4.44 -2.90
CA GLN A 52 -16.47 3.10 -3.25
C GLN A 52 -15.48 2.38 -4.14
N GLU A 53 -14.90 3.07 -5.12
CA GLU A 53 -13.84 2.52 -5.96
C GLU A 53 -12.60 2.16 -5.13
N VAL A 54 -12.19 3.02 -4.18
CA VAL A 54 -11.08 2.71 -3.26
C VAL A 54 -11.38 1.44 -2.47
N VAL A 55 -12.58 1.29 -1.91
CA VAL A 55 -12.98 0.08 -1.17
C VAL A 55 -12.98 -1.16 -2.08
N ALA A 56 -13.45 -1.04 -3.32
CA ALA A 56 -13.46 -2.14 -4.28
C ALA A 56 -12.03 -2.63 -4.58
N ILE A 57 -11.09 -1.70 -4.82
CA ILE A 57 -9.68 -2.00 -5.01
C ILE A 57 -9.10 -2.67 -3.76
N LEU A 58 -9.32 -2.12 -2.56
CA LEU A 58 -8.80 -2.69 -1.33
C LEU A 58 -9.29 -4.13 -1.09
N ARG A 59 -10.57 -4.41 -1.38
CA ARG A 59 -11.12 -5.76 -1.29
C ARG A 59 -10.48 -6.72 -2.29
N ALA A 60 -10.28 -6.29 -3.53
CA ALA A 60 -9.62 -7.09 -4.56
C ALA A 60 -8.16 -7.41 -4.20
N VAL A 61 -7.43 -6.40 -3.70
CA VAL A 61 -6.04 -6.56 -3.24
C VAL A 61 -5.97 -7.49 -2.03
N HIS A 62 -6.86 -7.33 -1.06
CA HIS A 62 -6.96 -8.22 0.09
C HIS A 62 -7.24 -9.67 -0.33
N ALA A 63 -8.23 -9.90 -1.22
CA ALA A 63 -8.54 -11.23 -1.72
C ALA A 63 -7.34 -11.88 -2.41
N ARG A 64 -6.58 -11.12 -3.21
CA ARG A 64 -5.33 -11.59 -3.82
C ARG A 64 -4.25 -11.91 -2.78
N ALA A 65 -4.11 -11.08 -1.75
CA ALA A 65 -3.15 -11.30 -0.67
C ALA A 65 -3.50 -12.56 0.15
N ALA A 66 -4.79 -12.81 0.37
CA ALA A 66 -5.30 -13.97 1.09
C ALA A 66 -5.19 -15.29 0.30
N ALA A 67 -5.15 -15.23 -1.05
CA ALA A 67 -5.11 -16.41 -1.92
C ALA A 67 -3.73 -17.12 -1.96
N ARG A 68 -2.76 -16.68 -1.16
CA ARG A 68 -1.41 -17.24 -1.07
C ARG A 68 -1.01 -17.48 0.38
N PRO A 69 0.00 -18.34 0.65
CA PRO A 69 0.58 -18.44 1.98
C PRO A 69 1.11 -17.08 2.47
N ARG A 70 0.82 -16.74 3.73
CA ARG A 70 1.27 -15.48 4.33
C ARG A 70 2.80 -15.46 4.44
N PRO A 71 3.49 -14.45 3.88
CA PRO A 71 4.93 -14.31 4.06
C PRO A 71 5.25 -14.01 5.53
N PRO A 72 6.47 -14.30 6.01
CA PRO A 72 6.87 -14.09 7.40
C PRO A 72 7.15 -12.61 7.72
N LEU A 73 6.27 -11.71 7.26
CA LEU A 73 6.34 -10.28 7.54
C LEU A 73 5.62 -9.96 8.85
N ARG A 74 6.18 -9.02 9.63
CA ARG A 74 5.58 -8.47 10.84
C ARG A 74 5.62 -6.95 10.75
N ALA A 75 4.50 -6.31 11.07
CA ALA A 75 4.48 -4.88 11.30
C ALA A 75 5.00 -4.63 12.73
N GLU A 76 6.07 -3.86 12.84
CA GLU A 76 6.57 -3.37 14.12
C GLU A 76 5.99 -1.98 14.38
N ARG A 77 5.52 -1.74 15.60
CA ARG A 77 5.15 -0.40 16.02
C ARG A 77 6.45 0.34 16.37
N PRO A 78 6.76 1.50 15.76
CA PRO A 78 7.91 2.27 16.18
C PRO A 78 7.79 2.64 17.66
N SER A 79 8.87 2.42 18.41
CA SER A 79 9.01 2.70 19.84
C SER A 79 9.17 4.18 20.14
#